data_AF-A0A0C5D650-F1
#
_entry.id   AF-A0A0C5D650-F1
#
_cell.length_a   1.000
_cell.length_b   1.000
_cell.length_c   1.000
_cell.angle_alpha   90.00
_cell.angle_beta   90.00
_cell.angle_gamma   90.00
#
_symmetry.space_group_name_H-M   'P 1'
#
loop_
_entity.id
_entity.type
_entity.pdbx_description
1 polymer ?
#
loop_
_entity_poly.entity_id
_entity_poly.type
_entity_poly.pdbx_seq_one_letter_code
_entity_poly.pdbx_strand_id
1 'polypeptide(L)'
;LTGPNMAGKSTLMRTVAVNVIIAQMGGPIFGAFMRLATVSRIFTRIGARDASHKGQSTLYVELSETADILRHADPWSLCLVDEFGRGTS
;
A
#
# COMPACT_ATOMS: atom_id res chain seq x y z
N LEU A 1 2.90 4.90 -9.65
CA LEU A 1 3.45 3.81 -10.49
C LEU A 1 2.50 3.60 -11.66
N THR A 2 2.92 3.82 -12.90
CA THR A 2 2.06 3.68 -14.09
C THR A 2 2.36 2.38 -14.83
N GLY A 3 1.45 1.95 -15.72
CA GLY A 3 1.59 0.72 -16.52
C GLY A 3 0.28 -0.08 -16.57
N PRO A 4 0.18 -1.09 -17.45
CA PRO A 4 -1.02 -1.90 -17.59
C PRO A 4 -1.34 -2.69 -16.31
N ASN A 5 -2.59 -3.12 -16.18
CA ASN A 5 -2.94 -4.11 -15.15
C ASN A 5 -2.16 -5.41 -15.40
N MET A 6 -1.83 -6.13 -14.33
CA MET A 6 -0.96 -7.33 -14.37
C MET A 6 0.52 -7.10 -14.76
N ALA A 7 0.97 -5.85 -14.94
CA ALA A 7 2.39 -5.53 -15.18
C ALA A 7 3.30 -5.68 -13.94
N GLY A 8 2.85 -6.38 -12.90
CA GLY A 8 3.61 -6.56 -11.65
C GLY A 8 3.66 -5.33 -10.73
N LYS A 9 2.85 -4.29 -10.99
CA LYS A 9 2.77 -3.08 -10.16
C LYS A 9 2.52 -3.38 -8.67
N SER A 10 1.48 -4.14 -8.40
CA SER A 10 1.08 -4.52 -7.04
C SER A 10 2.12 -5.45 -6.40
N THR A 11 2.74 -6.34 -7.19
CA THR A 11 3.85 -7.19 -6.74
C THR A 11 5.03 -6.35 -6.29
N LEU A 12 5.44 -5.37 -7.10
CA LEU A 12 6.53 -4.46 -6.77
C LEU A 12 6.26 -3.71 -5.47
N MET A 13 5.06 -3.12 -5.31
CA MET A 13 4.69 -2.41 -4.08
C MET A 13 4.78 -3.32 -2.84
N ARG A 14 4.27 -4.56 -2.94
CA ARG A 14 4.36 -5.55 -1.84
C ARG A 14 5.80 -5.93 -1.54
N THR A 15 6.64 -6.15 -2.55
CA THR A 15 8.07 -6.47 -2.36
C THR A 15 8.80 -5.33 -1.66
N VAL A 16 8.49 -4.07 -1.98
CA VAL A 16 9.06 -2.91 -1.29
C VAL A 16 8.65 -2.90 0.19
N ALA A 17 7.37 -3.08 0.52
CA ALA A 17 6.92 -3.17 1.92
C ALA A 17 7.62 -4.28 2.70
N VAL A 18 7.71 -5.48 2.10
CA VAL A 18 8.38 -6.62 2.73
C VAL A 18 9.86 -6.33 3.00
N ASN A 19 10.57 -5.74 2.03
CA ASN A 19 11.98 -5.35 2.21
C ASN A 19 12.15 -4.31 3.33
N VAL A 20 11.24 -3.34 3.46
CA VAL A 20 11.27 -2.36 4.55
C VAL A 20 11.14 -3.04 5.92
N ILE A 21 10.16 -3.96 6.06
CA ILE A 21 9.94 -4.69 7.31
C ILE A 21 11.18 -5.51 7.68
N ILE A 22 11.69 -6.30 6.74
CA ILE A 22 12.84 -7.17 7.00
C ILE A 22 14.09 -6.36 7.31
N ALA A 23 14.36 -5.28 6.57
CA ALA A 23 15.50 -4.40 6.82
C ALA A 23 15.44 -3.75 8.21
N GLN A 24 14.25 -3.30 8.66
CA GLN A 24 14.08 -2.75 10.01
C GLN A 24 14.18 -3.78 11.13
N MET A 25 13.97 -5.06 10.83
CA MET A 25 14.26 -6.17 11.74
C MET A 25 15.73 -6.59 11.75
N GLY A 26 16.58 -5.95 10.94
CA GLY A 26 17.99 -6.34 10.77
C GLY A 26 18.21 -7.57 9.89
N GLY A 27 17.19 -7.98 9.13
CA GLY A 27 17.26 -9.12 8.23
C GLY A 27 17.85 -8.78 6.85
N PRO A 28 18.05 -9.81 5.99
CA PRO A 28 18.57 -9.61 4.65
C PRO A 28 17.53 -8.95 3.74
N ILE A 29 17.99 -8.08 2.85
CA ILE A 29 17.16 -7.49 1.81
C ILE A 29 17.13 -8.38 0.57
N PHE A 30 16.01 -8.35 -0.15
CA PHE A 30 15.93 -8.92 -1.50
C PHE A 30 16.28 -7.84 -2.52
N GLY A 31 17.57 -7.69 -2.81
CA GLY A 31 18.11 -6.72 -3.77
C GLY A 31 19.63 -6.58 -3.68
N ALA A 32 20.22 -5.83 -4.61
CA ALA A 32 21.67 -5.58 -4.61
C ALA A 32 22.09 -4.60 -3.50
N PHE A 33 21.26 -3.59 -3.23
CA PHE A 33 21.50 -2.56 -2.21
C PHE A 33 20.17 -1.90 -1.81
N MET A 34 20.06 -1.46 -0.55
CA MET A 34 18.92 -0.70 -0.05
C MET A 34 19.40 0.40 0.89
N ARG A 35 18.97 1.63 0.62
CA ARG A 35 19.08 2.75 1.57
C ARG A 35 17.69 3.04 2.11
N LEU A 36 17.54 2.91 3.43
CA LEU A 36 16.26 3.05 4.11
C LEU A 36 16.37 4.10 5.21
N ALA A 37 15.42 5.03 5.24
CA ALA A 37 15.15 5.83 6.42
C ALA A 37 14.15 5.08 7.31
N THR A 38 14.15 5.35 8.62
CA THR A 38 13.20 4.69 9.54
C THR A 38 11.77 4.94 9.10
N VAL A 39 11.03 3.86 8.85
CA VAL A 39 9.60 3.87 8.58
C VAL A 39 8.86 3.56 9.86
N SER A 40 8.01 4.49 10.31
CA SER A 40 7.23 4.35 11.54
C SER A 40 6.05 3.39 11.34
N ARG A 41 5.40 3.47 10.18
CA ARG A 41 4.20 2.70 9.85
C ARG A 41 4.06 2.49 8.35
N ILE A 42 3.57 1.31 7.96
CA ILE A 42 3.26 0.99 6.57
C ILE A 42 1.74 0.92 6.41
N PHE A 43 1.21 1.75 5.52
CA PHE A 43 -0.19 1.71 5.10
C PHE A 43 -0.28 1.08 3.72
N THR A 44 -1.27 0.20 3.52
CA THR A 44 -1.47 -0.44 2.22
C THR A 44 -2.93 -0.35 1.80
N ARG A 45 -3.15 0.02 0.55
CA ARG A 45 -4.43 -0.02 -0.16
C ARG A 45 -4.15 -0.63 -1.54
N ILE A 46 -3.82 -1.91 -1.55
CA ILE A 46 -3.47 -2.67 -2.76
C ILE A 46 -4.48 -3.81 -2.92
N GLY A 47 -5.61 -3.49 -3.56
CA GLY A 47 -6.59 -4.46 -4.06
C GLY A 47 -7.17 -5.43 -3.03
N ALA A 48 -8.22 -5.00 -2.31
CA ALA A 48 -9.13 -5.90 -1.62
C ALA A 48 -10.41 -6.04 -2.46
N ARG A 49 -10.38 -6.88 -3.49
CA ARG A 49 -11.62 -7.24 -4.22
C ARG A 49 -12.55 -8.14 -3.39
N ASP A 50 -12.06 -8.68 -2.27
CA ASP A 50 -12.72 -9.78 -1.56
C ASP A 50 -13.39 -9.38 -0.24
N ALA A 51 -13.37 -8.10 0.13
CA ALA A 51 -14.19 -7.65 1.23
C ALA A 51 -15.62 -7.45 0.70
N SER A 52 -16.45 -8.47 0.88
CA SER A 52 -17.90 -8.35 0.68
C SER A 52 -18.45 -7.36 1.72
N HIS A 53 -18.35 -6.06 1.43
CA HIS A 53 -18.89 -5.00 2.26
C HIS A 53 -20.41 -5.03 2.15
N LYS A 54 -21.03 -5.87 2.98
CA LYS A 54 -22.49 -6.04 3.07
C LYS A 54 -23.14 -4.67 3.34
N GLY A 55 -23.64 -4.03 2.28
CA GLY A 55 -24.45 -2.81 2.35
C GLY A 55 -23.72 -1.47 2.20
N GLN A 56 -22.41 -1.43 1.90
CA GLN A 56 -21.68 -0.17 1.67
C GLN A 56 -21.20 -0.05 0.22
N SER A 57 -21.21 1.16 -0.33
CA SER A 57 -20.69 1.39 -1.68
C SER A 57 -19.17 1.24 -1.72
N THR A 58 -18.64 0.68 -2.80
CA THR A 58 -17.19 0.56 -3.01
C THR A 58 -16.50 1.91 -2.85
N LEU A 59 -17.10 2.99 -3.37
CA LEU A 59 -16.57 4.34 -3.23
C LEU A 59 -16.50 4.81 -1.75
N TYR A 60 -17.53 4.54 -0.94
CA TYR A 60 -17.52 4.90 0.47
C TYR A 60 -16.38 4.21 1.20
N VAL A 61 -16.20 2.91 0.96
CA VAL A 61 -15.11 2.14 1.57
C VAL A 61 -13.76 2.70 1.12
N GLU A 62 -13.59 2.92 -0.19
CA GLU A 62 -12.37 3.49 -0.76
C GLU A 62 -11.99 4.83 -0.10
N LEU A 63 -12.96 5.71 0.11
CA LEU A 63 -12.76 7.01 0.77
C LEU A 63 -12.52 6.87 2.27
N SER A 64 -13.22 5.95 2.95
CA SER A 64 -13.04 5.70 4.39
C SER A 64 -11.63 5.19 4.69
N GLU A 65 -11.15 4.19 3.95
CA GLU A 65 -9.79 3.67 4.08
C GLU A 65 -8.75 4.76 3.84
N THR A 66 -8.98 5.59 2.83
CA THR A 66 -8.08 6.72 2.51
C THR A 66 -8.07 7.75 3.63
N ALA A 67 -9.23 8.08 4.19
CA ALA A 67 -9.33 8.99 5.32
C ALA A 67 -8.62 8.41 6.56
N ASP A 68 -8.69 7.10 6.78
CA ASP A 68 -7.97 6.44 7.87
C ASP A 68 -6.46 6.49 7.70
N ILE A 69 -5.95 6.31 6.46
CA ILE A 69 -4.54 6.49 6.13
C ILE A 69 -4.12 7.94 6.43
N LEU A 70 -4.87 8.93 5.92
CA LEU A 70 -4.55 10.35 6.10
C LEU A 70 -4.57 10.77 7.58
N ARG A 71 -5.50 10.23 8.39
CA ARG A 71 -5.60 10.56 9.82
C ARG A 71 -4.43 10.04 10.65
N HIS A 72 -3.80 8.94 10.23
CA HIS A 72 -2.76 8.28 11.02
C HIS A 72 -1.36 8.36 10.39
N ALA A 73 -1.25 8.78 9.14
CA ALA A 73 0.03 8.96 8.48
C ALA A 73 0.80 10.14 9.07
N ASP A 74 2.10 9.92 9.27
CA ASP A 74 3.07 10.92 9.68
C ASP A 74 4.17 11.06 8.59
N PRO A 75 5.12 12.00 8.72
CA PRO A 75 6.20 12.17 7.75
C PRO A 75 7.13 10.95 7.57
N TRP A 76 7.06 9.97 8.47
CA TRP A 76 7.87 8.75 8.47
C TRP A 76 7.05 7.52 8.03
N SER A 77 5.82 7.72 7.58
CA SER A 77 4.93 6.65 7.15
C SER A 77 5.14 6.30 5.68
N LEU A 78 5.17 5.00 5.37
CA LEU A 78 5.17 4.51 3.99
C LEU A 78 3.73 4.17 3.58
N CYS A 79 3.18 4.95 2.65
CA CYS A 79 1.83 4.71 2.12
C CYS A 79 1.92 4.06 0.73
N LEU A 80 1.40 2.84 0.59
CA LEU A 80 1.32 2.11 -0.67
C LEU A 80 -0.13 2.05 -1.14
N VAL A 81 -0.46 2.86 -2.15
CA VAL A 81 -1.82 2.96 -2.70
C VAL A 81 -1.80 2.53 -4.16
N ASP A 82 -2.61 1.54 -4.49
CA ASP A 82 -2.88 1.09 -5.86
C ASP A 82 -4.34 1.42 -6.21
N GLU A 83 -4.60 1.72 -7.48
CA GLU A 83 -5.95 1.87 -8.06
C GLU A 83 -6.91 2.78 -7.26
N PHE A 84 -6.61 4.09 -7.18
CA PHE A 84 -7.54 5.07 -6.62
C PHE A 84 -8.63 5.45 -7.65
N GLY A 85 -9.91 5.47 -7.25
CA GLY A 85 -10.99 6.00 -8.07
C GLY A 85 -11.54 5.07 -9.16
N ARG A 86 -11.49 3.74 -8.96
CA ARG A 86 -12.14 2.79 -9.90
C ARG A 86 -13.65 2.69 -9.75
N GLY A 87 -14.19 3.09 -8.60
CA GLY A 87 -15.61 3.03 -8.30
C GLY A 87 -16.46 4.19 -8.82
N THR A 88 -15.91 5.13 -9.59
CA THR A 88 -16.66 6.25 -10.19
C THR A 88 -16.87 6.00 -11.68
N SER A 89 -17.92 5.24 -12.01
CA SER A 89 -18.59 5.22 -13.31
C SER A 89 -20.10 5.21 -13.10
#